data_AF-A0A2E1IY86-F1
#
_entry.id   AF-A0A2E1IY86-F1
#
_cell.length_a   1.000
_cell.length_b   1.000
_cell.length_c   1.000
_cell.angle_alpha   90.00
_cell.angle_beta   90.00
_cell.angle_gamma   90.00
#
_symmetry.space_group_name_H-M   'P 1'
#
loop_
_entity.id
_entity.type
_entity.pdbx_description
1 polymer ?
#
loop_
_entity_poly.entity_id
_entity_poly.type
_entity_poly.pdbx_seq_one_letter_code
_entity_poly.pdbx_strand_id
1 'polypeptide(L)'
;MKNTIIFLSLFISSFFIMSCGDNDTEKSIDQNIIEVITGDPNDDPFYYNFLNQKEDSTNWQLSYFAQSAGQGYFMPSIDLDKKILLYVENDMSFDEIKSVPASVFFKPGAGKLSNGGEFEVLSYDMTIHKIGVSDKSFIIFDTTSERAFKLRFEDYSNWVLTFQYVEL
;
A
#
# COMPACT_ATOMS: atom_id res chain seq x y z
N MET A 1 -28.72 67.89 20.50
CA MET A 1 -28.75 66.45 20.15
C MET A 1 -29.11 66.32 18.68
N LYS A 2 -28.22 65.70 17.88
CA LYS A 2 -28.39 65.13 16.51
C LYS A 2 -28.97 66.07 15.43
N ASN A 3 -28.15 66.69 14.56
CA ASN A 3 -27.61 66.18 13.27
C ASN A 3 -28.67 65.37 12.47
N THR A 4 -28.94 65.68 11.20
CA THR A 4 -28.06 65.29 10.07
C THR A 4 -28.38 66.06 8.78
N ILE A 5 -27.31 66.39 8.05
CA ILE A 5 -27.22 67.03 6.72
C ILE A 5 -27.35 65.96 5.62
N ILE A 6 -28.00 66.29 4.50
CA ILE A 6 -28.14 65.41 3.32
C ILE A 6 -26.97 65.62 2.35
N PHE A 7 -26.53 64.48 1.81
CA PHE A 7 -25.43 64.18 0.91
C PHE A 7 -25.54 64.82 -0.49
N LEU A 8 -24.40 65.21 -1.07
CA LEU A 8 -24.05 64.82 -2.44
C LEU A 8 -22.54 65.05 -2.70
N SER A 9 -21.79 63.97 -2.87
CA SER A 9 -20.43 64.00 -3.40
C SER A 9 -20.20 62.72 -4.21
N LEU A 10 -19.93 62.90 -5.50
CA LEU A 10 -19.48 61.87 -6.43
C LEU A 10 -18.13 61.31 -5.98
N PHE A 11 -17.95 59.98 -6.04
CA PHE A 11 -16.67 59.43 -6.50
C PHE A 11 -16.85 58.06 -7.17
N ILE A 12 -16.34 57.99 -8.38
CA ILE A 12 -16.23 56.84 -9.28
C ILE A 12 -15.14 55.92 -8.73
N SER A 13 -15.39 54.60 -8.65
CA SER A 13 -14.30 53.62 -8.60
C SER A 13 -14.75 52.25 -9.11
N SER A 14 -14.26 51.94 -10.31
CA SER A 14 -13.57 50.69 -10.68
C SER A 14 -14.32 49.37 -10.53
N PHE A 15 -14.77 48.88 -11.70
CA PHE A 15 -15.01 47.47 -12.00
C PHE A 15 -13.76 46.64 -11.66
N PHE A 16 -13.82 45.84 -10.61
CA PHE A 16 -12.89 44.72 -10.42
C PHE A 16 -13.57 43.43 -10.88
N ILE A 17 -13.17 42.97 -12.06
CA ILE A 17 -13.32 41.59 -12.49
C ILE A 17 -12.41 40.73 -11.60
N MET A 18 -12.98 40.05 -10.60
CA MET A 18 -12.35 38.89 -10.00
C MET A 18 -12.86 37.65 -10.73
N SER A 19 -11.97 37.10 -11.56
CA SER A 19 -11.95 35.70 -11.95
C SER A 19 -12.14 34.85 -10.69
N CYS A 20 -13.27 34.16 -10.59
CA CYS A 20 -13.37 33.02 -9.68
C CYS A 20 -12.54 31.92 -10.34
N GLY A 21 -11.26 31.87 -9.98
CA GLY A 21 -10.45 30.71 -10.26
C GLY A 21 -11.11 29.54 -9.56
N ASP A 22 -11.40 28.48 -10.31
CA ASP A 22 -11.58 27.15 -9.73
C ASP A 22 -10.28 26.85 -8.98
N ASN A 23 -10.29 27.13 -7.70
CA ASN A 23 -9.44 26.46 -6.76
C ASN A 23 -10.04 25.07 -6.58
N ASP A 24 -9.71 24.20 -7.53
CA ASP A 24 -9.61 22.76 -7.31
C ASP A 24 -8.72 22.59 -6.09
N THR A 25 -9.38 22.60 -4.93
CA THR A 25 -8.79 22.16 -3.69
C THR A 25 -8.66 20.67 -3.93
N GLU A 26 -7.47 20.24 -4.34
CA GLU A 26 -7.09 18.84 -4.35
C GLU A 26 -7.57 18.27 -3.02
N LYS A 27 -8.66 17.50 -3.07
CA LYS A 27 -9.06 16.68 -1.93
C LYS A 27 -7.89 15.74 -1.76
N SER A 28 -7.06 15.98 -0.75
CA SER A 28 -6.16 14.98 -0.24
C SER A 28 -7.03 13.77 0.08
N ILE A 29 -7.00 12.75 -0.77
CA ILE A 29 -7.61 11.46 -0.47
C ILE A 29 -6.85 10.98 0.75
N ASP A 30 -7.51 11.08 1.91
CA ASP A 30 -7.05 10.46 3.14
C ASP A 30 -7.14 8.95 2.91
N GLN A 31 -6.06 8.41 2.34
CA GLN A 31 -5.94 6.99 2.09
C GLN A 31 -5.89 6.32 3.46
N ASN A 32 -6.93 5.55 3.79
CA ASN A 32 -6.97 4.82 5.06
C ASN A 32 -5.91 3.71 5.02
N ILE A 33 -4.72 4.02 5.54
CA ILE A 33 -3.60 3.09 5.65
C ILE A 33 -3.94 2.09 6.75
N ILE A 34 -3.94 0.81 6.39
CA ILE A 34 -4.15 -0.29 7.31
C ILE A 34 -2.81 -0.96 7.56
N GLU A 35 -2.41 -1.00 8.83
CA GLU A 35 -1.25 -1.77 9.30
C GLU A 35 -1.71 -3.16 9.77
N VAL A 36 -0.93 -4.17 9.42
CA VAL A 36 -1.16 -5.57 9.77
C VAL A 36 0.10 -6.13 10.40
N ILE A 37 -0.06 -6.74 11.57
CA ILE A 37 1.00 -7.44 12.30
C ILE A 37 0.63 -8.93 12.31
N THR A 38 1.51 -9.79 11.82
CA THR A 38 1.23 -11.23 11.70
C THR A 38 1.44 -11.98 13.02
N GLY A 39 0.95 -13.22 13.08
CA GLY A 39 1.45 -14.22 14.01
C GLY A 39 2.82 -14.79 13.59
N ASP A 40 3.33 -15.74 14.39
CA ASP A 40 4.53 -16.53 14.06
C ASP A 40 4.16 -17.71 13.14
N PRO A 41 4.69 -17.77 11.90
CA PRO A 41 4.38 -18.82 10.94
C PRO A 41 4.98 -20.19 11.28
N ASN A 42 5.80 -20.30 12.33
CA ASN A 42 6.25 -21.59 12.85
C ASN A 42 5.14 -22.30 13.64
N ASP A 43 4.19 -21.55 14.18
CA ASP A 43 3.00 -22.12 14.84
C ASP A 43 1.97 -22.50 13.79
N ASP A 44 1.54 -21.53 12.98
CA ASP A 44 0.56 -21.73 11.89
C ASP A 44 0.80 -20.70 10.76
N PRO A 45 0.62 -21.08 9.48
CA PRO A 45 0.69 -20.11 8.38
C PRO A 45 -0.38 -19.01 8.50
N PHE A 46 0.04 -17.78 8.25
CA PHE A 46 -0.82 -16.60 8.24
C PHE A 46 -1.38 -16.37 6.83
N TYR A 47 -2.68 -16.11 6.71
CA TYR A 47 -3.36 -15.84 5.44
C TYR A 47 -4.22 -14.60 5.57
N TYR A 48 -3.98 -13.58 4.76
CA TYR A 48 -4.68 -12.30 4.85
C TYR A 48 -5.59 -12.04 3.67
N ASN A 49 -6.81 -11.60 3.99
CA ASN A 49 -7.81 -11.18 3.03
C ASN A 49 -8.01 -9.66 3.09
N PHE A 50 -7.56 -8.98 2.04
CA PHE A 50 -7.60 -7.52 1.94
C PHE A 50 -9.02 -7.01 1.71
N LEU A 51 -9.93 -7.84 1.18
CA LEU A 51 -11.30 -7.47 0.86
C LEU A 51 -12.16 -7.29 2.12
N ASN A 52 -11.86 -8.07 3.17
CA ASN A 52 -12.57 -8.04 4.45
C ASN A 52 -11.68 -7.67 5.65
N GLN A 53 -10.40 -7.38 5.40
CA GLN A 53 -9.42 -6.82 6.33
C GLN A 53 -9.15 -7.73 7.55
N LYS A 54 -9.07 -9.04 7.32
CA LYS A 54 -8.81 -10.02 8.39
C LYS A 54 -8.10 -11.27 7.87
N GLU A 55 -7.64 -12.08 8.80
CA GLU A 55 -7.16 -13.42 8.50
C GLU A 55 -8.27 -14.33 7.95
N ASP A 56 -7.97 -15.07 6.89
CA ASP A 56 -8.89 -15.97 6.21
C ASP A 56 -8.11 -17.04 5.42
N SER A 57 -8.07 -18.27 5.95
CA SER A 57 -7.37 -19.39 5.30
C SER A 57 -8.12 -19.98 4.10
N THR A 58 -9.34 -19.54 3.81
CA THR A 58 -10.17 -20.06 2.71
C THR A 58 -10.12 -19.15 1.49
N ASN A 59 -10.12 -17.83 1.71
CA ASN A 59 -10.04 -16.85 0.65
C ASN A 59 -9.09 -15.73 1.06
N TRP A 60 -7.89 -15.71 0.49
CA TRP A 60 -6.83 -14.77 0.83
C TRP A 60 -6.16 -14.26 -0.44
N GLN A 61 -5.36 -13.20 -0.29
CA GLN A 61 -4.49 -12.70 -1.35
C GLN A 61 -3.02 -12.81 -0.99
N LEU A 62 -2.67 -12.69 0.29
CA LEU A 62 -1.31 -12.83 0.80
C LEU A 62 -1.25 -13.96 1.83
N SER A 63 -0.17 -14.74 1.78
CA SER A 63 0.19 -15.73 2.77
C SER A 63 1.59 -15.45 3.31
N TYR A 64 1.80 -15.79 4.58
CA TYR A 64 3.08 -15.72 5.26
C TYR A 64 3.32 -17.02 6.03
N PHE A 65 4.43 -17.70 5.74
CA PHE A 65 4.66 -19.08 6.18
C PHE A 65 6.16 -19.38 6.37
N ALA A 66 6.44 -20.44 7.15
CA ALA A 66 7.79 -20.97 7.32
C ALA A 66 8.13 -21.91 6.15
N GLN A 67 8.95 -21.44 5.21
CA GLN A 67 9.41 -22.21 4.06
C GLN A 67 10.64 -23.04 4.44
N SER A 68 10.65 -24.34 4.11
CA SER A 68 11.84 -25.16 4.35
C SER A 68 13.02 -24.69 3.49
N ALA A 69 14.16 -24.45 4.14
CA ALA A 69 15.44 -24.16 3.50
C ALA A 69 16.37 -25.39 3.45
N GLY A 70 15.83 -26.57 3.78
CA GLY A 70 16.58 -27.82 3.86
C GLY A 70 17.26 -28.04 5.21
N GLN A 71 17.68 -29.29 5.47
CA GLN A 71 18.39 -29.70 6.68
C GLN A 71 17.68 -29.32 8.01
N GLY A 72 16.34 -29.21 7.98
CA GLY A 72 15.54 -28.81 9.14
C GLY A 72 15.50 -27.31 9.43
N TYR A 73 16.12 -26.47 8.60
CA TYR A 73 16.00 -25.02 8.69
C TYR A 73 14.78 -24.52 7.93
N PHE A 74 14.23 -23.42 8.41
CA PHE A 74 13.10 -22.73 7.81
C PHE A 74 13.43 -21.25 7.63
N MET A 75 12.91 -20.65 6.59
CA MET A 75 12.97 -19.22 6.31
C MET A 75 11.54 -18.65 6.31
N PRO A 76 11.33 -17.44 6.85
CA PRO A 76 10.06 -16.75 6.69
C PRO A 76 9.89 -16.40 5.21
N SER A 77 8.70 -16.67 4.68
CA SER A 77 8.41 -16.51 3.26
C SER A 77 7.01 -15.98 3.05
N ILE A 78 6.85 -15.16 2.02
CA ILE A 78 5.59 -14.51 1.66
C ILE A 78 5.19 -15.00 0.28
N ASP A 79 3.93 -15.29 0.07
CA ASP A 79 3.44 -15.59 -1.27
C ASP A 79 2.06 -14.98 -1.52
N LEU A 80 1.73 -14.81 -2.79
CA LEU A 80 0.45 -14.32 -3.27
C LEU A 80 -0.37 -15.47 -3.85
N ASP A 81 -1.69 -15.44 -3.65
CA ASP A 81 -2.56 -16.43 -4.27
C ASP A 81 -2.44 -16.38 -5.80
N LYS A 82 -2.65 -17.51 -6.48
CA LYS A 82 -2.58 -17.62 -7.95
C LYS A 82 -3.51 -16.65 -8.69
N LYS A 83 -4.59 -16.19 -8.06
CA LYS A 83 -5.52 -15.19 -8.64
C LYS A 83 -4.96 -13.77 -8.62
N ILE A 84 -3.80 -13.57 -7.99
CA ILE A 84 -3.20 -12.27 -7.78
C ILE A 84 -2.18 -11.97 -8.86
N LEU A 85 -2.35 -10.81 -9.48
CA LEU A 85 -1.32 -10.19 -10.29
C LEU A 85 -0.53 -9.19 -9.45
N LEU A 86 0.75 -9.04 -9.76
CA LEU A 86 1.70 -8.20 -9.09
C LEU A 86 2.28 -7.18 -10.07
N TYR A 87 2.42 -5.95 -9.59
CA TYR A 87 3.26 -4.92 -10.15
C TYR A 87 4.21 -4.42 -9.05
N VAL A 88 5.47 -4.19 -9.40
CA VAL A 88 6.49 -3.67 -8.48
C VAL A 88 6.74 -2.23 -8.85
N GLU A 89 6.49 -1.32 -7.92
CA GLU A 89 6.76 0.09 -8.10
C GLU A 89 8.24 0.38 -7.78
N ASN A 90 8.93 1.09 -8.67
CA ASN A 90 10.35 1.39 -8.53
C ASN A 90 10.64 2.90 -8.57
N ASP A 91 9.68 3.71 -9.00
CA ASP A 91 9.87 5.15 -9.25
C ASP A 91 9.17 6.02 -8.21
N MET A 92 8.12 5.50 -7.55
CA MET A 92 7.34 6.23 -6.54
C MET A 92 7.47 5.60 -5.15
N SER A 93 7.47 6.45 -4.12
CA SER A 93 7.30 6.00 -2.74
C SER A 93 5.87 5.49 -2.50
N PHE A 94 5.67 4.70 -1.44
CA PHE A 94 4.36 4.17 -1.06
C PHE A 94 3.28 5.27 -1.00
N ASP A 95 3.59 6.43 -0.42
CA ASP A 95 2.65 7.54 -0.25
C ASP A 95 2.30 8.24 -1.56
N GLU A 96 3.18 8.23 -2.56
CA GLU A 96 3.00 8.85 -3.87
C GLU A 96 2.14 7.99 -4.81
N ILE A 97 2.01 6.69 -4.55
CA ILE A 97 1.16 5.80 -5.35
C ILE A 97 -0.32 6.13 -5.07
N LYS A 98 -0.98 6.81 -6.02
CA LYS A 98 -2.39 7.23 -5.93
C LYS A 98 -3.33 6.54 -6.92
N SER A 99 -2.81 5.72 -7.84
CA SER A 99 -3.63 5.07 -8.86
C SER A 99 -3.06 3.72 -9.27
N VAL A 100 -3.93 2.86 -9.79
CA VAL A 100 -3.57 1.54 -10.34
C VAL A 100 -2.87 1.73 -11.69
N PRO A 101 -1.71 1.08 -11.92
CA PRO A 101 -1.02 1.15 -13.21
C PRO A 101 -1.83 0.42 -14.31
N ALA A 102 -1.47 0.67 -15.56
CA ALA A 102 -2.12 -0.03 -16.69
C ALA A 102 -1.96 -1.56 -16.57
N SER A 103 -3.02 -2.29 -16.88
CA SER A 103 -3.11 -3.75 -16.71
C SER A 103 -1.99 -4.54 -17.41
N VAL A 104 -1.43 -4.00 -18.51
CA VAL A 104 -0.32 -4.60 -19.26
C VAL A 104 0.97 -4.77 -18.43
N PHE A 105 1.14 -3.99 -17.37
CA PHE A 105 2.33 -4.03 -16.52
C PHE A 105 2.26 -5.12 -15.44
N PHE A 106 1.07 -5.60 -15.12
CA PHE A 106 0.89 -6.65 -14.13
C PHE A 106 1.39 -8.01 -14.65
N LYS A 107 1.96 -8.80 -13.74
CA LYS A 107 2.43 -10.18 -13.96
C LYS A 107 1.83 -11.12 -12.92
N PRO A 108 1.75 -12.44 -13.16
CA PRO A 108 1.36 -13.38 -12.10
C PRO A 108 2.23 -13.23 -10.85
N GLY A 109 1.60 -13.07 -9.68
CA GLY A 109 2.30 -12.78 -8.42
C GLY A 109 2.81 -14.00 -7.66
N ALA A 110 2.18 -15.17 -7.85
CA ALA A 110 2.55 -16.40 -7.15
C ALA A 110 4.04 -16.77 -7.33
N GLY A 111 4.69 -17.08 -6.22
CA GLY A 111 6.12 -17.37 -6.06
C GLY A 111 7.05 -16.17 -6.19
N LYS A 112 6.56 -14.97 -6.52
CA LYS A 112 7.43 -13.82 -6.81
C LYS A 112 8.00 -13.17 -5.54
N LEU A 113 7.21 -13.13 -4.47
CA LEU A 113 7.59 -12.50 -3.20
C LEU A 113 8.28 -13.45 -2.21
N SER A 114 8.30 -14.74 -2.53
CA SER A 114 8.76 -15.81 -1.65
C SER A 114 10.26 -15.80 -1.46
N ASN A 115 10.73 -16.52 -0.46
CA ASN A 115 12.16 -16.78 -0.29
C ASN A 115 12.74 -17.44 -1.55
N GLY A 116 13.76 -16.81 -2.14
CA GLY A 116 14.34 -17.16 -3.44
C GLY A 116 13.54 -16.69 -4.68
N GLY A 117 12.47 -15.92 -4.49
CA GLY A 117 11.66 -15.33 -5.55
C GLY A 117 12.32 -14.11 -6.22
N GLU A 118 11.78 -13.71 -7.37
CA GLU A 118 12.30 -12.57 -8.17
C GLU A 118 12.27 -11.24 -7.40
N PHE A 119 11.27 -11.08 -6.53
CA PHE A 119 11.07 -9.91 -5.69
C PHE A 119 10.92 -10.35 -4.22
N GLU A 120 11.81 -11.25 -3.79
CA GLU A 120 11.89 -11.73 -2.42
C GLU A 120 11.74 -10.58 -1.42
N VAL A 121 10.76 -10.71 -0.52
CA VAL A 121 10.47 -9.66 0.48
C VAL A 121 11.34 -9.80 1.72
N LEU A 122 11.59 -11.05 2.15
CA LEU A 122 12.36 -11.37 3.33
C LEU A 122 13.63 -12.08 2.91
N SER A 123 14.74 -11.34 2.88
CA SER A 123 16.03 -11.84 2.40
C SER A 123 16.99 -12.07 3.57
N TYR A 124 17.59 -13.25 3.62
CA TYR A 124 18.57 -13.59 4.65
C TYR A 124 19.99 -13.15 4.25
N ASP A 125 20.57 -12.24 5.03
CA ASP A 125 21.98 -11.86 4.92
C ASP A 125 22.84 -12.84 5.74
N MET A 126 23.60 -13.67 5.02
CA MET A 126 24.50 -14.66 5.60
C MET A 126 25.74 -14.06 6.29
N THR A 127 26.07 -12.80 6.02
CA THR A 127 27.25 -12.12 6.57
C THR A 127 26.99 -11.69 8.00
N ILE A 128 25.80 -11.13 8.25
CA ILE A 128 25.40 -10.61 9.56
C ILE A 128 24.37 -11.51 10.26
N HIS A 129 23.95 -12.60 9.60
CA HIS A 129 22.96 -13.56 10.09
C HIS A 129 21.64 -12.88 10.50
N LYS A 130 21.09 -12.05 9.61
CA LYS A 130 19.82 -11.33 9.82
C LYS A 130 18.92 -11.38 8.60
N ILE A 131 17.63 -11.25 8.83
CA ILE A 131 16.62 -11.11 7.78
C ILE A 131 16.39 -9.62 7.56
N GLY A 132 16.54 -9.18 6.30
CA GLY A 132 16.16 -7.85 5.85
C GLY A 132 14.77 -7.87 5.22
N VAL A 133 14.11 -6.71 5.24
CA VAL A 133 12.81 -6.48 4.61
C VAL A 133 13.00 -5.65 3.35
N SER A 134 12.36 -6.03 2.26
CA SER A 134 12.37 -5.26 1.01
C SER A 134 11.81 -3.85 1.22
N ASP A 135 12.49 -2.85 0.67
CA ASP A 135 12.08 -1.44 0.69
C ASP A 135 11.09 -1.08 -0.43
N LYS A 136 10.76 -2.04 -1.30
CA LYS A 136 9.90 -1.86 -2.46
C LYS A 136 8.44 -1.68 -2.05
N SER A 137 7.72 -0.93 -2.89
CA SER A 137 6.26 -0.89 -2.86
C SER A 137 5.70 -1.80 -3.94
N PHE A 138 4.64 -2.50 -3.58
CA PHE A 138 4.00 -3.49 -4.43
C PHE A 138 2.56 -3.05 -4.69
N ILE A 139 2.04 -3.33 -5.87
CA ILE A 139 0.63 -3.21 -6.19
C ILE A 139 0.14 -4.61 -6.58
N ILE A 140 -0.84 -5.12 -5.84
CA ILE A 140 -1.50 -6.38 -6.17
C ILE A 140 -2.87 -6.11 -6.77
N PHE A 141 -3.29 -6.96 -7.68
CA PHE A 141 -4.62 -6.94 -8.29
C PHE A 141 -5.27 -8.31 -8.16
N ASP A 142 -6.41 -8.39 -7.46
CA ASP A 142 -7.22 -9.60 -7.35
C ASP A 142 -8.13 -9.72 -8.57
N THR A 143 -7.82 -10.67 -9.45
CA THR A 143 -8.56 -10.92 -10.70
C THR A 143 -9.98 -11.44 -10.47
N THR A 144 -10.31 -11.90 -9.26
CA THR A 144 -11.66 -12.39 -8.93
C THR A 144 -12.57 -11.23 -8.51
N SER A 145 -12.06 -10.30 -7.70
CA SER A 145 -12.84 -9.14 -7.23
C SER A 145 -12.62 -7.87 -8.05
N GLU A 146 -11.64 -7.86 -8.95
CA GLU A 146 -11.21 -6.70 -9.74
C GLU A 146 -10.81 -5.49 -8.87
N ARG A 147 -10.16 -5.76 -7.72
CA ARG A 147 -9.72 -4.74 -6.76
C ARG A 147 -8.21 -4.73 -6.63
N ALA A 148 -7.64 -3.55 -6.48
CA ALA A 148 -6.21 -3.34 -6.38
C ALA A 148 -5.83 -2.80 -5.00
N PHE A 149 -4.67 -3.24 -4.51
CA PHE A 149 -4.13 -2.79 -3.24
C PHE A 149 -2.66 -2.45 -3.44
N LYS A 150 -2.21 -1.30 -2.93
CA LYS A 150 -0.78 -1.08 -2.71
C LYS A 150 -0.38 -1.59 -1.34
N LEU A 151 0.81 -2.14 -1.24
CA LEU A 151 1.38 -2.66 -0.01
C LEU A 151 2.87 -2.41 0.10
N ARG A 152 3.33 -2.28 1.33
CA ARG A 152 4.74 -2.18 1.71
C ARG A 152 4.96 -2.96 2.99
N PHE A 153 6.11 -3.63 3.06
CA PHE A 153 6.55 -4.35 4.26
C PHE A 153 7.46 -3.43 5.07
N GLU A 154 7.21 -3.34 6.37
CA GLU A 154 7.83 -2.32 7.23
C GLU A 154 8.88 -2.90 8.15
N ASP A 155 8.54 -3.99 8.84
CA ASP A 155 9.43 -4.58 9.83
C ASP A 155 9.29 -6.10 9.87
N TYR A 156 10.37 -6.74 10.29
CA TYR A 156 10.42 -8.16 10.59
C TYR A 156 11.23 -8.37 11.86
N SER A 157 10.60 -8.96 12.87
CA SER A 157 11.25 -9.23 14.15
C SER A 157 10.70 -10.50 14.78
N ASN A 158 11.58 -11.43 15.14
CA ASN A 158 11.23 -12.69 15.78
C ASN A 158 10.06 -13.41 15.09
N TRP A 159 10.17 -13.60 13.78
CA TRP A 159 9.15 -14.28 12.96
C TRP A 159 7.81 -13.55 12.82
N VAL A 160 7.66 -12.38 13.41
CA VAL A 160 6.52 -11.49 13.21
C VAL A 160 6.84 -10.49 12.11
N LEU A 161 5.94 -10.38 11.13
CA LEU A 161 6.03 -9.45 10.02
C LEU A 161 5.02 -8.32 10.23
N THR A 162 5.44 -7.09 9.96
CA THR A 162 4.56 -5.93 9.87
C THR A 162 4.51 -5.43 8.44
N PHE A 163 3.32 -5.25 7.91
CA PHE A 163 3.12 -4.62 6.61
C PHE A 163 1.94 -3.66 6.65
N GLN A 164 1.95 -2.71 5.73
CA GLN A 164 0.86 -1.76 5.56
C GLN A 164 0.30 -1.83 4.14
N TYR A 165 -0.97 -1.50 3.99
CA TYR A 165 -1.61 -1.47 2.70
C TYR A 165 -2.74 -0.43 2.62
N VAL A 166 -3.10 -0.11 1.38
CA VAL A 166 -4.21 0.78 1.02
C VAL A 166 -4.87 0.20 -0.24
N GLU A 167 -6.20 0.26 -0.30
CA GLU A 167 -6.92 0.01 -1.54
C GLU A 167 -6.82 1.21 -2.50
N LEU A 168 -6.54 0.94 -3.78
CA LEU A 168 -6.35 1.93 -4.84
C LEU A 168 -7.58 2.09 -5.74
#